data_AF-A0A8J5U4A4-F1
#
_entry.id   AF-A0A8J5U4A4-F1
#
_cell.length_a   1.000
_cell.length_b   1.000
_cell.length_c   1.000
_cell.angle_alpha   90.00
_cell.angle_beta   90.00
_cell.angle_gamma   90.00
#
_symmetry.space_group_name_H-M   'P 1'
#
loop_
_entity.id
_entity.type
_entity.pdbx_description
1 polymer ?
#
loop_
_entity_poly.entity_id
_entity_poly.type
_entity_poly.pdbx_seq_one_letter_code
_entity_poly.pdbx_strand_id
1 'polypeptide(L)'
;MKFSSLTRLMLCLFSVATTNATKSFSASNLYYAAGLTDGQQTTLLNGLKSAGVKVLRAHDYGIKLLVSIHTYNALKKNSDFYRKWCGTGDFYTNSKAISHFKDRIAHVLAHKHTKTGKTWAQSTEYIFAFEALNEAMHPQRNPQALTSWQCTMAKSIKYNLNGNSKILVTTGGGAYLDNSLLDAYFTCDSLDVLAIHAYGVADLTTSRLQPFVDKAKKAGKKLIMQEWVPKWAANIDAAGIPWFYWQILPNADPHQGWDYEVGIKDANWDTLKAAGLAAGKAESAFDFSPYLL
;
A
#
# COMPACT_ATOMS: atom_id res chain seq x y z
N MET A 1 -41.74 63.44 -0.71
CA MET A 1 -40.85 62.63 0.16
C MET A 1 -41.23 61.17 0.02
N LYS A 2 -40.42 60.37 -0.68
CA LYS A 2 -40.59 58.91 -0.82
C LYS A 2 -39.29 58.28 -0.31
N PHE A 3 -39.35 57.58 0.82
CA PHE A 3 -38.21 56.84 1.37
C PHE A 3 -38.04 55.52 0.62
N SER A 4 -36.87 55.32 0.04
CA SER A 4 -36.44 54.10 -0.63
C SER A 4 -36.03 53.03 0.40
N SER A 5 -36.48 51.81 0.12
CA SER A 5 -36.18 50.58 0.87
C SER A 5 -34.70 50.20 0.74
N LEU A 6 -34.00 50.08 1.88
CA LEU A 6 -32.65 49.49 1.93
C LEU A 6 -32.76 47.96 1.91
N THR A 7 -32.28 47.36 0.83
CA THR A 7 -32.04 45.91 0.70
C THR A 7 -30.81 45.54 1.55
N ARG A 8 -30.99 44.70 2.59
CA ARG A 8 -29.89 44.12 3.35
C ARG A 8 -29.22 43.02 2.53
N LEU A 9 -28.02 43.27 2.04
CA LEU A 9 -27.14 42.26 1.46
C LEU A 9 -26.47 41.50 2.61
N MET A 10 -26.88 40.25 2.83
CA MET A 10 -26.26 39.37 3.83
C MET A 10 -25.02 38.74 3.19
N LEU A 11 -23.84 39.24 3.55
CA LEU A 11 -22.55 38.71 3.11
C LEU A 11 -22.25 37.42 3.90
N CYS A 12 -22.49 36.25 3.30
CA CYS A 12 -22.00 34.99 3.84
C CYS A 12 -20.46 34.96 3.75
N LEU A 13 -19.80 35.22 4.88
CA LEU A 13 -18.38 34.94 5.07
C LEU A 13 -18.19 33.42 5.03
N PHE A 14 -17.75 32.90 3.88
CA PHE A 14 -17.18 31.57 3.81
C PHE A 14 -15.85 31.58 4.57
N SER A 15 -15.84 31.01 5.77
CA SER A 15 -14.60 30.65 6.46
C SER A 15 -13.89 29.61 5.61
N VAL A 16 -12.84 30.02 4.90
CA VAL A 16 -11.89 29.10 4.26
C VAL A 16 -11.23 28.34 5.40
N ALA A 17 -11.67 27.10 5.66
CA ALA A 17 -10.95 26.20 6.52
C ALA A 17 -9.57 26.00 5.88
N THR A 18 -8.53 26.55 6.51
CA THR A 18 -7.15 26.23 6.17
C THR A 18 -6.94 24.76 6.54
N THR A 19 -7.15 23.86 5.58
CA THR A 19 -6.80 22.45 5.75
C THR A 19 -5.28 22.40 5.91
N ASN A 20 -4.80 22.10 7.11
CA ASN A 20 -3.38 21.82 7.30
C ASN A 20 -3.01 20.69 6.34
N ALA A 21 -1.99 20.91 5.51
CA ALA A 21 -1.50 19.87 4.60
C ALA A 21 -1.05 18.65 5.42
N THR A 22 -1.66 17.51 5.16
CA THR A 22 -1.26 16.23 5.77
C THR A 22 0.15 15.86 5.33
N LYS A 23 0.93 15.28 6.24
CA LYS A 23 2.30 14.87 5.94
C LYS A 23 2.34 13.51 5.26
N SER A 24 3.28 13.36 4.32
CA SER A 24 3.58 12.09 3.67
C SER A 24 4.36 11.15 4.61
N PHE A 25 4.63 9.94 4.13
CA PHE A 25 5.43 8.95 4.83
C PHE A 25 6.17 8.04 3.85
N SER A 26 7.25 7.43 4.35
CA SER A 26 8.00 6.39 3.66
C SER A 26 7.80 5.02 4.32
N ALA A 27 7.94 3.97 3.53
CA ALA A 27 7.78 2.57 3.90
C ALA A 27 8.75 1.69 3.10
N SER A 28 8.78 0.37 3.34
CA SER A 28 9.54 -0.58 2.51
C SER A 28 8.90 -1.96 2.45
N ASN A 29 9.15 -2.68 1.35
CA ASN A 29 8.66 -4.04 1.10
C ASN A 29 9.65 -5.09 1.60
N LEU A 30 9.12 -6.18 2.17
CA LEU A 30 9.93 -7.26 2.72
C LEU A 30 9.21 -8.59 2.62
N TYR A 31 9.62 -9.44 1.69
CA TYR A 31 9.01 -10.77 1.54
C TYR A 31 9.60 -11.83 2.49
N TYR A 32 10.76 -11.56 3.09
CA TYR A 32 11.50 -12.52 3.92
C TYR A 32 11.37 -12.26 5.43
N ALA A 33 10.68 -11.19 5.84
CA ALA A 33 10.61 -10.77 7.24
C ALA A 33 10.09 -11.87 8.19
N ALA A 34 9.20 -12.75 7.71
CA ALA A 34 8.69 -13.88 8.48
C ALA A 34 9.71 -15.01 8.70
N GLY A 35 10.75 -15.09 7.88
CA GLY A 35 11.81 -16.11 7.93
C GLY A 35 13.09 -15.66 8.63
N LEU A 36 13.17 -14.41 9.09
CA LEU A 36 14.34 -13.87 9.79
C LEU A 36 14.43 -14.37 11.23
N THR A 37 15.64 -14.57 11.72
CA THR A 37 15.92 -14.75 13.16
C THR A 37 15.59 -13.47 13.95
N ASP A 38 15.37 -13.57 15.27
CA ASP A 38 15.09 -12.42 16.13
C ASP A 38 16.17 -11.32 16.04
N GLY A 39 17.44 -11.71 15.93
CA GLY A 39 18.57 -10.78 15.77
C GLY A 39 18.54 -10.05 14.41
N GLN A 40 18.22 -10.75 13.32
CA GLN A 40 18.07 -10.15 11.99
C GLN A 40 16.85 -9.22 11.94
N GLN A 41 15.72 -9.62 12.54
CA GLN A 41 14.54 -8.76 12.66
C GLN A 41 14.88 -7.48 13.44
N THR A 42 15.55 -7.59 14.58
CA THR A 42 15.94 -6.42 15.40
C THR A 42 16.84 -5.47 14.62
N THR A 43 17.81 -6.01 13.89
CA THR A 43 18.74 -5.22 13.06
C THR A 43 18.00 -4.48 11.95
N LEU A 44 17.12 -5.17 11.21
CA LEU A 44 16.29 -4.59 10.16
C LEU A 44 15.38 -3.48 10.70
N LEU A 45 14.63 -3.76 11.76
CA LEU A 45 13.64 -2.84 12.32
C LEU A 45 14.29 -1.56 12.88
N ASN A 46 15.46 -1.67 13.50
CA ASN A 46 16.23 -0.50 13.93
C ASN A 46 16.71 0.36 12.77
N GLY A 47 17.22 -0.28 11.69
CA GLY A 47 17.58 0.43 10.47
C GLY A 47 16.40 1.22 9.91
N LEU A 48 15.27 0.55 9.70
CA LEU A 48 14.04 1.16 9.18
C LEU A 48 13.53 2.32 10.04
N LYS A 49 13.48 2.15 11.37
CA LYS A 49 13.14 3.24 12.30
C LYS A 49 14.05 4.46 12.11
N SER A 50 15.36 4.23 12.02
CA SER A 50 16.33 5.31 11.82
C SER A 50 16.16 6.04 10.48
N ALA A 51 15.56 5.39 9.48
CA ALA A 51 15.21 5.96 8.18
C ALA A 51 13.83 6.60 8.13
N GLY A 52 13.09 6.64 9.25
CA GLY A 52 11.76 7.25 9.31
C GLY A 52 10.66 6.41 8.64
N VAL A 53 10.93 5.13 8.35
CA VAL A 53 9.97 4.20 7.76
C VAL A 53 8.85 3.95 8.75
N LYS A 54 7.58 4.18 8.35
CA LYS A 54 6.39 4.08 9.22
C LYS A 54 5.57 2.81 9.05
N VAL A 55 5.86 1.98 8.03
CA VAL A 55 5.07 0.77 7.73
C VAL A 55 5.91 -0.54 7.62
N LEU A 56 5.99 -1.35 8.69
CA LEU A 56 6.47 -2.74 8.94
C LEU A 56 6.25 -3.15 10.44
N ARG A 57 6.40 -4.43 10.83
CA ARG A 57 6.20 -5.08 12.15
C ARG A 57 6.91 -4.37 13.32
N ALA A 58 6.35 -3.36 13.97
CA ALA A 58 7.15 -2.64 14.96
C ALA A 58 6.40 -1.62 15.84
N HIS A 59 5.42 -2.01 16.65
CA HIS A 59 4.82 -1.03 17.58
C HIS A 59 5.90 -0.39 18.49
N ASP A 60 6.82 -1.19 19.05
CA ASP A 60 7.94 -0.70 19.88
C ASP A 60 8.96 0.17 19.10
N TYR A 61 8.95 0.11 17.77
CA TYR A 61 9.83 0.89 16.91
C TYR A 61 9.08 1.99 16.13
N GLY A 62 7.78 2.20 16.34
CA GLY A 62 7.00 3.22 15.65
C GLY A 62 6.59 2.86 14.22
N ILE A 63 6.36 1.57 13.93
CA ILE A 63 6.09 1.07 12.57
C ILE A 63 4.86 0.09 12.51
N LYS A 64 4.06 0.13 11.43
CA LYS A 64 2.87 -0.75 11.17
C LYS A 64 2.93 -1.61 9.90
N LEU A 65 2.33 -2.78 9.81
CA LEU A 65 2.42 -3.67 8.64
C LEU A 65 1.39 -3.40 7.54
N LEU A 66 1.82 -3.37 6.28
CA LEU A 66 0.99 -3.72 5.13
C LEU A 66 1.23 -5.20 4.81
N VAL A 67 0.19 -6.03 4.85
CA VAL A 67 0.31 -7.49 4.67
C VAL A 67 -0.35 -7.93 3.37
N SER A 68 0.46 -8.51 2.49
CA SER A 68 -0.03 -9.20 1.31
C SER A 68 -0.33 -10.67 1.63
N ILE A 69 -1.57 -11.10 1.41
CA ILE A 69 -2.02 -12.47 1.72
C ILE A 69 -1.41 -13.49 0.75
N HIS A 70 -1.04 -13.05 -0.45
CA HIS A 70 -0.38 -13.87 -1.46
C HIS A 70 0.40 -12.99 -2.45
N THR A 71 1.14 -13.59 -3.39
CA THR A 71 1.82 -12.84 -4.46
C THR A 71 1.69 -13.57 -5.78
N TYR A 72 1.55 -12.81 -6.88
CA TYR A 72 1.51 -13.37 -8.23
C TYR A 72 2.78 -14.16 -8.59
N ASN A 73 3.93 -13.77 -8.04
CA ASN A 73 5.18 -14.50 -8.23
C ASN A 73 5.18 -15.89 -7.57
N ALA A 74 4.45 -16.06 -6.46
CA ALA A 74 4.21 -17.39 -5.90
C ALA A 74 3.18 -18.16 -6.74
N LEU A 75 2.07 -17.51 -7.10
CA LEU A 75 1.02 -18.10 -7.94
C LEU A 75 1.56 -18.63 -9.28
N LYS A 76 2.59 -18.03 -9.87
CA LYS A 76 3.21 -18.53 -11.11
C LYS A 76 4.04 -19.81 -10.92
N LYS A 77 4.53 -20.09 -9.71
CA LYS A 77 5.42 -21.23 -9.47
C LYS A 77 4.63 -22.53 -9.44
N ASN A 78 5.18 -23.57 -10.08
CA ASN A 78 4.59 -24.91 -10.09
C ASN A 78 4.43 -25.52 -8.69
N SER A 79 5.11 -24.99 -7.67
CA SER A 79 4.95 -25.40 -6.27
C SER A 79 3.67 -24.87 -5.62
N ASP A 80 3.07 -23.80 -6.15
CA ASP A 80 1.87 -23.19 -5.56
C ASP A 80 0.62 -24.06 -5.72
N PHE A 81 -0.21 -24.05 -4.68
CA PHE A 81 -1.43 -24.85 -4.63
C PHE A 81 -2.42 -24.48 -5.74
N TYR A 82 -2.71 -23.19 -5.89
CA TYR A 82 -3.68 -22.72 -6.89
C TYR A 82 -3.14 -22.93 -8.30
N ARG A 83 -1.82 -22.73 -8.50
CA ARG A 83 -1.16 -23.05 -9.77
C ARG A 83 -1.38 -24.49 -10.19
N LYS A 84 -1.13 -25.45 -9.29
CA LYS A 84 -1.26 -26.89 -9.59
C LYS A 84 -2.70 -27.29 -9.88
N TRP A 85 -3.64 -26.68 -9.17
CA TRP A 85 -5.00 -27.16 -9.16
C TRP A 85 -5.90 -26.51 -10.22
N CYS A 86 -5.79 -25.20 -10.46
CA CYS A 86 -6.58 -24.51 -11.49
C CYS A 86 -5.73 -23.68 -12.47
N GLY A 87 -4.41 -23.61 -12.28
CA GLY A 87 -3.56 -22.74 -13.09
C GLY A 87 -3.66 -21.26 -12.70
N THR A 88 -2.73 -20.46 -13.23
CA THR A 88 -2.65 -19.01 -12.96
C THR A 88 -3.75 -18.21 -13.63
N GLY A 89 -4.29 -18.69 -14.76
CA GLY A 89 -5.40 -18.05 -15.46
C GLY A 89 -6.71 -18.23 -14.70
N ASP A 90 -7.09 -19.47 -14.44
CA ASP A 90 -8.41 -19.74 -13.86
C ASP A 90 -8.48 -19.44 -12.36
N PHE A 91 -7.36 -19.11 -11.71
CA PHE A 91 -7.34 -18.63 -10.33
C PHE A 91 -8.33 -17.47 -10.08
N TYR A 92 -8.52 -16.60 -11.08
CA TYR A 92 -9.38 -15.42 -10.99
C TYR A 92 -10.86 -15.71 -11.28
N THR A 93 -11.18 -16.85 -11.90
CA THR A 93 -12.53 -17.16 -12.41
C THR A 93 -13.13 -18.44 -11.81
N ASN A 94 -12.30 -19.37 -11.39
CA ASN A 94 -12.72 -20.65 -10.83
C ASN A 94 -13.36 -20.44 -9.45
N SER A 95 -14.64 -20.82 -9.33
CA SER A 95 -15.43 -20.59 -8.13
C SER A 95 -14.86 -21.27 -6.88
N LYS A 96 -14.28 -22.46 -7.02
CA LYS A 96 -13.62 -23.18 -5.92
C LYS A 96 -12.30 -22.50 -5.54
N ALA A 97 -11.56 -21.92 -6.49
CA ALA A 97 -10.32 -21.17 -6.20
C ALA A 97 -10.62 -19.91 -5.40
N ILE A 98 -11.64 -19.18 -5.84
CA ILE A 98 -12.19 -18.01 -5.15
C ILE A 98 -12.62 -18.40 -3.74
N SER A 99 -13.33 -19.52 -3.56
CA SER A 99 -13.74 -20.00 -2.23
C SER A 99 -12.54 -20.30 -1.33
N HIS A 100 -11.58 -21.10 -1.81
CA HIS A 100 -10.39 -21.44 -1.03
C HIS A 100 -9.52 -20.22 -0.71
N PHE A 101 -9.49 -19.22 -1.59
CA PHE A 101 -8.78 -17.98 -1.30
C PHE A 101 -9.50 -17.15 -0.23
N LYS A 102 -10.84 -17.14 -0.21
CA LYS A 102 -11.62 -16.55 0.89
C LYS A 102 -11.35 -17.27 2.22
N ASP A 103 -11.26 -18.59 2.21
CA ASP A 103 -10.89 -19.38 3.40
C ASP A 103 -9.49 -19.02 3.90
N ARG A 104 -8.52 -18.84 2.98
CA ARG A 104 -7.19 -18.34 3.31
C ARG A 104 -7.24 -16.95 3.94
N ILE A 105 -8.01 -16.02 3.36
CA ILE A 105 -8.19 -14.67 3.93
C ILE A 105 -8.73 -14.76 5.36
N ALA A 106 -9.78 -15.56 5.58
CA ALA A 106 -10.37 -15.75 6.90
C ALA A 106 -9.35 -16.34 7.89
N HIS A 107 -8.59 -17.34 7.47
CA HIS A 107 -7.54 -17.96 8.29
C HIS A 107 -6.45 -16.96 8.70
N VAL A 108 -5.93 -16.17 7.75
CA VAL A 108 -4.89 -15.16 8.02
C VAL A 108 -5.40 -14.09 8.98
N LEU A 109 -6.60 -13.55 8.74
CA LEU A 109 -7.15 -12.47 9.58
C LEU A 109 -7.55 -12.96 10.98
N ALA A 110 -7.92 -14.24 11.12
CA ALA A 110 -8.23 -14.88 12.40
C ALA A 110 -6.98 -15.31 13.19
N HIS A 111 -5.78 -15.26 12.59
CA HIS A 111 -4.56 -15.66 13.28
C HIS A 111 -4.37 -14.85 14.56
N LYS A 112 -4.24 -15.55 15.70
CA LYS A 112 -4.03 -14.93 17.00
C LYS A 112 -2.55 -14.74 17.27
N HIS A 113 -2.17 -13.49 17.52
CA HIS A 113 -0.80 -13.19 17.93
C HIS A 113 -0.56 -13.75 19.34
N THR A 114 0.48 -14.58 19.50
CA THR A 114 0.72 -15.37 20.71
C THR A 114 0.95 -14.53 21.96
N LYS A 115 1.50 -13.31 21.83
CA LYS A 115 1.78 -12.43 22.98
C LYS A 115 0.59 -11.56 23.39
N THR A 116 -0.25 -11.16 22.45
CA THR A 116 -1.35 -10.19 22.71
C THR A 116 -2.72 -10.85 22.75
N GLY A 117 -2.85 -12.08 22.25
CA GLY A 117 -4.12 -12.81 22.13
C GLY A 117 -5.09 -12.26 21.08
N LYS A 118 -4.84 -11.05 20.56
CA LYS A 118 -5.64 -10.41 19.50
C LYS A 118 -5.47 -11.14 18.18
N THR A 119 -6.54 -11.21 17.39
CA THR A 119 -6.40 -11.61 16.00
C THR A 119 -5.69 -10.54 15.19
N TRP A 120 -5.15 -10.90 14.03
CA TRP A 120 -4.57 -9.93 13.11
C TRP A 120 -5.61 -8.88 12.69
N ALA A 121 -6.87 -9.27 12.46
CA ALA A 121 -7.96 -8.34 12.18
C ALA A 121 -8.23 -7.31 13.31
N GLN A 122 -7.79 -7.57 14.54
CA GLN A 122 -7.96 -6.69 15.70
C GLN A 122 -6.69 -5.90 16.05
N SER A 123 -5.58 -6.18 15.38
CA SER A 123 -4.23 -5.69 15.74
C SER A 123 -3.93 -4.34 15.09
N THR A 124 -4.80 -3.34 15.28
CA THR A 124 -4.72 -2.00 14.65
C THR A 124 -3.44 -1.22 15.01
N GLU A 125 -2.84 -1.55 16.14
CA GLU A 125 -1.57 -1.01 16.60
C GLU A 125 -0.38 -1.54 15.78
N TYR A 126 -0.55 -2.69 15.12
CA TYR A 126 0.50 -3.34 14.33
C TYR A 126 0.22 -3.37 12.83
N ILE A 127 -1.03 -3.28 12.39
CA ILE A 127 -1.39 -3.48 10.98
C ILE A 127 -1.99 -2.20 10.41
N PHE A 128 -1.37 -1.70 9.36
CA PHE A 128 -1.81 -0.57 8.54
C PHE A 128 -2.85 -1.00 7.51
N ALA A 129 -2.57 -2.07 6.76
CA ALA A 129 -3.45 -2.53 5.69
C ALA A 129 -3.28 -4.02 5.35
N PHE A 130 -4.30 -4.58 4.71
CA PHE A 130 -4.25 -5.87 4.02
C PHE A 130 -4.51 -5.72 2.53
N GLU A 131 -3.91 -6.60 1.74
CA GLU A 131 -4.26 -6.81 0.34
C GLU A 131 -4.37 -8.31 0.04
N ALA A 132 -5.15 -8.63 -1.00
CA ALA A 132 -5.35 -10.01 -1.40
C ALA A 132 -4.09 -10.60 -2.05
N LEU A 133 -3.46 -9.86 -2.96
CA LEU A 133 -2.40 -10.39 -3.82
C LEU A 133 -1.48 -9.25 -4.27
N ASN A 134 -0.19 -9.39 -4.00
CA ASN A 134 0.82 -8.52 -4.60
C ASN A 134 0.88 -8.77 -6.12
N GLU A 135 0.80 -7.69 -6.89
CA GLU A 135 0.78 -7.62 -8.34
C GLU A 135 -0.25 -8.54 -9.00
N ALA A 136 -1.53 -8.37 -8.68
CA ALA A 136 -2.57 -9.21 -9.27
C ALA A 136 -2.60 -9.10 -10.81
N MET A 137 -2.23 -10.17 -11.52
CA MET A 137 -2.09 -10.21 -12.99
C MET A 137 -2.84 -11.39 -13.60
N HIS A 138 -3.65 -11.14 -14.62
CA HIS A 138 -4.37 -12.20 -15.35
C HIS A 138 -3.65 -12.58 -16.65
N PRO A 139 -3.04 -13.78 -16.76
CA PRO A 139 -2.23 -14.15 -17.93
C PRO A 139 -3.03 -14.29 -19.23
N GLN A 140 -4.34 -14.59 -19.17
CA GLN A 140 -5.22 -14.64 -20.35
C GLN A 140 -5.77 -13.25 -20.77
N ARG A 141 -5.21 -12.15 -20.26
CA ARG A 141 -5.62 -10.75 -20.58
C ARG A 141 -7.14 -10.49 -20.43
N ASN A 142 -7.77 -11.04 -19.39
CA ASN A 142 -9.16 -10.78 -19.07
C ASN A 142 -9.26 -9.76 -17.92
N PRO A 143 -9.26 -8.44 -18.21
CA PRO A 143 -9.33 -7.40 -17.18
C PRO A 143 -10.65 -7.44 -16.40
N GLN A 144 -11.73 -7.95 -16.99
CA GLN A 144 -13.02 -8.06 -16.30
C GLN A 144 -12.98 -9.12 -15.20
N ALA A 145 -12.38 -10.29 -15.48
CA ALA A 145 -12.17 -11.32 -14.46
C ALA A 145 -11.31 -10.80 -13.31
N LEU A 146 -10.20 -10.13 -13.63
CA LEU A 146 -9.31 -9.56 -12.62
C LEU A 146 -10.00 -8.48 -11.78
N THR A 147 -10.77 -7.58 -12.39
CA THR A 147 -11.49 -6.53 -11.66
C THR A 147 -12.56 -7.08 -10.73
N SER A 148 -13.36 -8.04 -11.20
CA SER A 148 -14.36 -8.73 -10.39
C SER A 148 -13.72 -9.49 -9.22
N TRP A 149 -12.63 -10.22 -9.49
CA TRP A 149 -11.90 -10.97 -8.47
C TRP A 149 -11.34 -10.04 -7.39
N GLN A 150 -10.68 -8.94 -7.78
CA GLN A 150 -10.08 -7.99 -6.84
C GLN A 150 -11.11 -7.44 -5.85
N CYS A 151 -12.24 -6.94 -6.35
CA CYS A 151 -13.27 -6.38 -5.48
C CYS A 151 -13.93 -7.47 -4.60
N THR A 152 -14.08 -8.69 -5.12
CA THR A 152 -14.57 -9.84 -4.35
C THR A 152 -13.63 -10.19 -3.20
N MET A 153 -12.31 -10.19 -3.42
CA MET A 153 -11.34 -10.47 -2.36
C MET A 153 -11.25 -9.33 -1.35
N ALA A 154 -11.27 -8.07 -1.81
CA ALA A 154 -11.33 -6.90 -0.93
C ALA A 154 -12.57 -6.96 -0.02
N LYS A 155 -13.73 -7.33 -0.55
CA LYS A 155 -14.95 -7.55 0.24
C LYS A 155 -14.79 -8.67 1.26
N SER A 156 -14.10 -9.74 0.91
CA SER A 156 -13.78 -10.83 1.85
C SER A 156 -12.88 -10.35 2.99
N ILE A 157 -11.88 -9.51 2.71
CA ILE A 157 -11.03 -8.90 3.73
C ILE A 157 -11.88 -8.01 4.65
N LYS A 158 -12.68 -7.09 4.08
CA LYS A 158 -13.58 -6.21 4.85
C LYS A 158 -14.55 -6.99 5.74
N TYR A 159 -15.11 -8.09 5.25
CA TYR A 159 -15.99 -8.97 6.03
C TYR A 159 -15.26 -9.51 7.26
N ASN A 160 -14.03 -10.00 7.10
CA ASN A 160 -13.23 -10.56 8.19
C ASN A 160 -12.64 -9.49 9.13
N LEU A 161 -12.54 -8.23 8.69
CA LEU A 161 -12.26 -7.09 9.56
C LEU A 161 -13.44 -6.73 10.48
N ASN A 162 -14.64 -7.24 10.20
CA ASN A 162 -15.83 -7.12 11.05
C ASN A 162 -16.10 -5.67 11.52
N GLY A 163 -16.10 -4.72 10.58
CA GLY A 163 -16.34 -3.31 10.85
C GLY A 163 -15.13 -2.53 11.39
N ASN A 164 -13.97 -3.18 11.58
CA ASN A 164 -12.74 -2.47 11.92
C ASN A 164 -12.27 -1.60 10.75
N SER A 165 -12.50 -0.29 10.86
CA SER A 165 -12.13 0.71 9.86
C SER A 165 -10.73 1.30 10.06
N LYS A 166 -10.00 0.89 11.11
CA LYS A 166 -8.62 1.36 11.39
C LYS A 166 -7.55 0.56 10.64
N ILE A 167 -7.94 -0.52 9.95
CA ILE A 167 -7.08 -1.29 9.04
C ILE A 167 -7.62 -1.10 7.63
N LEU A 168 -6.75 -0.65 6.73
CA LEU A 168 -7.10 -0.36 5.34
C LEU A 168 -7.08 -1.62 4.48
N VAL A 169 -7.73 -1.56 3.32
CA VAL A 169 -7.69 -2.58 2.27
C VAL A 169 -7.17 -1.96 0.98
N THR A 170 -6.10 -2.56 0.44
CA THR A 170 -5.34 -2.06 -0.73
C THR A 170 -5.41 -3.02 -1.92
N THR A 171 -5.13 -2.50 -3.13
CA THR A 171 -5.14 -3.28 -4.38
C THR A 171 -3.96 -4.23 -4.52
N GLY A 172 -2.77 -3.88 -4.01
CA GLY A 172 -1.53 -4.64 -4.21
C GLY A 172 -0.80 -4.37 -5.52
N GLY A 173 -1.08 -3.23 -6.17
CA GLY A 173 -0.36 -2.79 -7.36
C GLY A 173 -0.47 -3.71 -8.58
N GLY A 174 0.47 -3.55 -9.51
CA GLY A 174 0.58 -4.34 -10.74
C GLY A 174 2.05 -4.43 -11.18
N ALA A 175 2.32 -5.06 -12.32
CA ALA A 175 3.70 -5.17 -12.81
C ALA A 175 4.36 -3.82 -13.12
N TYR A 176 3.55 -2.83 -13.54
CA TYR A 176 4.00 -1.52 -14.02
C TYR A 176 2.96 -0.44 -13.68
N LEU A 177 3.32 0.82 -13.88
CA LEU A 177 2.46 1.95 -13.52
C LEU A 177 1.11 1.88 -14.25
N ASP A 178 1.16 1.72 -15.57
CA ASP A 178 -0.02 1.76 -16.44
C ASP A 178 -0.99 0.58 -16.23
N ASN A 179 -0.52 -0.54 -15.67
CA ASN A 179 -1.37 -1.70 -15.41
C ASN A 179 -1.70 -1.93 -13.92
N SER A 180 -1.21 -1.04 -13.04
CA SER A 180 -1.47 -1.14 -11.61
C SER A 180 -2.94 -0.91 -11.26
N LEU A 181 -3.64 -0.04 -12.00
CA LEU A 181 -5.00 0.37 -11.66
C LEU A 181 -5.96 0.26 -12.84
N LEU A 182 -6.92 -0.65 -12.71
CA LEU A 182 -8.05 -0.79 -13.62
C LEU A 182 -9.22 0.08 -13.16
N ASP A 183 -10.03 0.59 -14.10
CA ASP A 183 -11.11 1.56 -13.83
C ASP A 183 -12.09 1.12 -12.75
N ALA A 184 -12.45 -0.16 -12.72
CA ALA A 184 -13.37 -0.72 -11.73
C ALA A 184 -12.86 -0.65 -10.28
N TYR A 185 -11.56 -0.48 -10.05
CA TYR A 185 -11.01 -0.36 -8.70
C TYR A 185 -11.41 0.97 -8.04
N PHE A 186 -11.58 2.03 -8.83
CA PHE A 186 -11.95 3.35 -8.32
C PHE A 186 -13.37 3.37 -7.76
N THR A 187 -14.25 2.48 -8.22
CA THR A 187 -15.65 2.37 -7.77
C THR A 187 -15.89 1.20 -6.81
N CYS A 188 -14.86 0.42 -6.45
CA CYS A 188 -15.01 -0.68 -5.50
C CYS A 188 -15.01 -0.14 -4.06
N ASP A 189 -16.16 -0.18 -3.38
CA ASP A 189 -16.30 0.32 -2.00
C ASP A 189 -15.41 -0.41 -0.98
N SER A 190 -15.05 -1.66 -1.26
CA SER A 190 -14.22 -2.46 -0.36
C SER A 190 -12.73 -2.14 -0.44
N LEU A 191 -12.29 -1.30 -1.40
CA LEU A 191 -10.93 -0.80 -1.50
C LEU A 191 -10.86 0.61 -0.91
N ASP A 192 -9.96 0.83 0.05
CA ASP A 192 -9.72 2.16 0.65
C ASP A 192 -8.54 2.87 -0.03
N VAL A 193 -7.53 2.09 -0.40
CA VAL A 193 -6.27 2.56 -0.97
C VAL A 193 -6.04 1.86 -2.31
N LEU A 194 -5.63 2.66 -3.29
CA LEU A 194 -5.15 2.20 -4.58
C LEU A 194 -3.62 2.21 -4.52
N ALA A 195 -3.00 1.11 -4.94
CA ALA A 195 -1.56 0.99 -5.01
C ALA A 195 -1.08 0.98 -6.47
N ILE A 196 0.04 1.65 -6.72
CA ILE A 196 0.75 1.66 -7.99
C ILE A 196 2.18 1.19 -7.81
N HIS A 197 2.72 0.46 -8.78
CA HIS A 197 4.13 0.10 -8.85
C HIS A 197 4.77 0.77 -10.06
N ALA A 198 6.02 1.17 -9.95
CA ALA A 198 6.74 1.79 -11.05
C ALA A 198 8.23 1.43 -11.00
N TYR A 199 8.66 0.70 -12.04
CA TYR A 199 10.05 0.26 -12.21
C TYR A 199 10.77 1.03 -13.34
N GLY A 200 10.02 1.67 -14.24
CA GLY A 200 10.56 2.52 -15.30
C GLY A 200 10.84 3.94 -14.81
N VAL A 201 12.00 4.49 -15.14
CA VAL A 201 12.35 5.87 -14.73
C VAL A 201 11.40 6.93 -15.30
N ALA A 202 10.86 6.71 -16.50
CA ALA A 202 9.90 7.62 -17.13
C ALA A 202 8.54 7.64 -16.40
N ASP A 203 8.18 6.55 -15.73
CA ASP A 203 6.95 6.40 -14.97
C ASP A 203 6.98 7.22 -13.67
N LEU A 204 8.18 7.50 -13.15
CA LEU A 204 8.41 8.16 -11.87
C LEU A 204 8.50 9.70 -11.98
N THR A 205 8.15 10.28 -13.13
CA THR A 205 8.03 11.75 -13.24
C THR A 205 6.73 12.23 -12.59
N THR A 206 6.77 13.36 -11.87
CA THR A 206 5.59 13.91 -11.18
C THR A 206 4.40 14.10 -12.12
N SER A 207 4.64 14.53 -13.36
CA SER A 207 3.61 14.67 -14.40
C SER A 207 2.97 13.34 -14.81
N ARG A 208 3.70 12.23 -14.73
CA ARG A 208 3.15 10.88 -15.01
C ARG A 208 2.33 10.33 -13.86
N LEU A 209 2.68 10.70 -12.63
CA LEU A 209 1.99 10.27 -11.41
C LEU A 209 0.71 11.07 -11.14
N GLN A 210 0.67 12.36 -11.49
CA GLN A 210 -0.44 13.26 -11.19
C GLN A 210 -1.82 12.77 -11.68
N PRO A 211 -1.98 12.18 -12.88
CA PRO A 211 -3.27 11.65 -13.32
C PRO A 211 -3.84 10.57 -12.38
N PHE A 212 -2.98 9.76 -11.76
CA PHE A 212 -3.41 8.74 -10.79
C PHE A 212 -3.87 9.39 -9.47
N VAL A 213 -3.17 10.44 -9.03
CA VAL A 213 -3.54 11.23 -7.84
C VAL A 213 -4.92 11.85 -8.04
N ASP A 214 -5.13 12.54 -9.15
CA ASP A 214 -6.38 13.24 -9.45
C ASP A 214 -7.56 12.26 -9.53
N LYS A 215 -7.34 11.11 -10.18
CA LYS A 215 -8.37 10.08 -10.31
C LYS A 215 -8.70 9.43 -8.97
N ALA A 216 -7.71 9.14 -8.13
CA ALA A 216 -7.93 8.60 -6.79
C ALA A 216 -8.70 9.60 -5.90
N LYS A 217 -8.30 10.87 -5.91
CA LYS A 217 -9.00 11.95 -5.18
C LYS A 217 -10.46 12.07 -5.64
N LYS A 218 -10.70 12.09 -6.95
CA LYS A 218 -12.05 12.15 -7.53
C LYS A 218 -12.91 10.96 -7.10
N ALA A 219 -12.31 9.79 -6.93
CA ALA A 219 -12.98 8.57 -6.49
C ALA A 219 -13.11 8.46 -4.95
N GLY A 220 -12.63 9.43 -4.18
CA GLY A 220 -12.61 9.36 -2.72
C GLY A 220 -11.70 8.25 -2.17
N LYS A 221 -10.71 7.82 -2.95
CA LYS A 221 -9.73 6.79 -2.58
C LYS A 221 -8.39 7.41 -2.22
N LYS A 222 -7.60 6.72 -1.40
CA LYS A 222 -6.20 7.09 -1.17
C LYS A 222 -5.30 6.43 -2.23
N LEU A 223 -4.11 6.97 -2.45
CA LEU A 223 -3.11 6.39 -3.36
C LEU A 223 -1.78 6.20 -2.63
N ILE A 224 -1.08 5.10 -2.91
CA ILE A 224 0.31 4.84 -2.49
C ILE A 224 1.15 4.36 -3.67
N MET A 225 2.43 4.74 -3.69
CA MET A 225 3.45 4.11 -4.54
C MET A 225 4.02 2.91 -3.78
N GLN A 226 3.54 1.70 -4.08
CA GLN A 226 3.80 0.52 -3.26
C GLN A 226 5.12 -0.19 -3.61
N GLU A 227 5.61 -0.10 -4.84
CA GLU A 227 6.93 -0.64 -5.22
C GLU A 227 7.58 0.28 -6.25
N TRP A 228 8.83 0.71 -5.97
CA TRP A 228 9.61 1.61 -6.83
C TRP A 228 11.11 1.57 -6.46
N VAL A 229 11.95 2.23 -7.27
CA VAL A 229 13.43 2.21 -7.19
C VAL A 229 14.06 3.61 -7.01
N PRO A 230 15.19 3.76 -6.30
CA PRO A 230 15.46 4.86 -5.33
C PRO A 230 15.70 6.25 -5.91
N LYS A 231 15.96 6.39 -7.21
CA LYS A 231 16.41 7.67 -7.81
C LYS A 231 15.33 8.76 -7.89
N TRP A 232 14.12 8.50 -7.40
CA TRP A 232 12.92 9.30 -7.70
C TRP A 232 12.00 9.59 -6.52
N ALA A 233 12.44 9.37 -5.27
CA ALA A 233 11.63 9.67 -4.07
C ALA A 233 11.05 11.09 -4.11
N ALA A 234 11.88 12.08 -4.44
CA ALA A 234 11.49 13.48 -4.48
C ALA A 234 10.37 13.76 -5.51
N ASN A 235 10.33 13.03 -6.62
CA ASN A 235 9.28 13.20 -7.63
C ASN A 235 7.95 12.61 -7.17
N ILE A 236 8.01 11.49 -6.42
CA ILE A 236 6.84 10.85 -5.82
C ILE A 236 6.30 11.74 -4.68
N ASP A 237 7.19 12.30 -3.85
CA ASP A 237 6.87 13.27 -2.81
C ASP A 237 6.25 14.55 -3.43
N ALA A 238 6.80 15.06 -4.54
CA ALA A 238 6.26 16.22 -5.25
C ALA A 238 4.88 15.95 -5.87
N ALA A 239 4.55 14.69 -6.20
CA ALA A 239 3.20 14.28 -6.60
C ALA A 239 2.25 14.14 -5.38
N GLY A 240 2.75 14.27 -4.15
CA GLY A 240 1.98 14.12 -2.92
C GLY A 240 1.66 12.67 -2.56
N ILE A 241 2.40 11.71 -3.08
CA ILE A 241 2.13 10.27 -2.91
C ILE A 241 3.06 9.70 -1.84
N PRO A 242 2.54 9.05 -0.78
CA PRO A 242 3.38 8.25 0.12
C PRO A 242 3.91 7.00 -0.56
N TRP A 243 5.11 6.54 -0.20
CA TRP A 243 5.81 5.52 -0.96
C TRP A 243 6.47 4.41 -0.13
N PHE A 244 6.65 3.26 -0.77
CA PHE A 244 7.16 2.02 -0.20
C PHE A 244 8.33 1.53 -1.08
N TYR A 245 9.54 1.60 -0.55
CA TYR A 245 10.75 1.26 -1.29
C TYR A 245 10.89 -0.25 -1.51
N TRP A 246 11.27 -0.66 -2.72
CA TRP A 246 11.70 -2.03 -3.05
C TRP A 246 13.23 -2.11 -3.17
N GLN A 247 13.94 -2.85 -2.33
CA GLN A 247 13.59 -3.26 -0.97
C GLN A 247 14.78 -3.06 -0.02
N ILE A 248 14.53 -2.98 1.28
CA ILE A 248 15.59 -2.81 2.29
C ILE A 248 16.02 -4.18 2.82
N LEU A 249 17.32 -4.41 3.05
CA LEU A 249 17.88 -5.67 3.58
C LEU A 249 18.55 -5.50 4.96
N PRO A 250 18.46 -6.48 5.88
CA PRO A 250 19.21 -6.44 7.15
C PRO A 250 20.72 -6.61 6.96
N ASN A 251 21.12 -7.25 5.87
CA ASN A 251 22.49 -7.56 5.50
C ASN A 251 22.90 -6.80 4.23
N ALA A 252 24.17 -6.88 3.89
CA ALA A 252 24.66 -6.39 2.60
C ALA A 252 23.90 -7.09 1.46
N ASP A 253 23.61 -6.31 0.41
CA ASP A 253 22.95 -6.76 -0.80
C ASP A 253 23.78 -7.87 -1.49
N PRO A 254 23.27 -9.11 -1.53
CA PRO A 254 23.96 -10.22 -2.18
C PRO A 254 23.99 -10.09 -3.71
N HIS A 255 23.18 -9.21 -4.28
CA HIS A 255 23.00 -9.01 -5.72
C HIS A 255 23.70 -7.76 -6.24
N GLN A 256 24.59 -7.13 -5.47
CA GLN A 256 25.49 -6.05 -5.92
C GLN A 256 24.78 -4.86 -6.63
N GLY A 257 23.54 -4.57 -6.25
CA GLY A 257 22.74 -3.45 -6.74
C GLY A 257 21.98 -3.69 -8.05
N TRP A 258 21.98 -4.92 -8.59
CA TRP A 258 21.32 -5.24 -9.86
C TRP A 258 19.79 -5.28 -9.78
N ASP A 259 19.24 -5.52 -8.59
CA ASP A 259 17.81 -5.69 -8.32
C ASP A 259 17.23 -4.58 -7.42
N TYR A 260 18.00 -3.49 -7.25
CA TYR A 260 17.63 -2.31 -6.49
C TYR A 260 17.44 -2.56 -4.98
N GLU A 261 17.92 -3.69 -4.46
CA GLU A 261 17.93 -3.95 -3.02
C GLU A 261 18.97 -3.05 -2.31
N VAL A 262 18.66 -2.63 -1.08
CA VAL A 262 19.55 -1.77 -0.29
C VAL A 262 19.72 -2.35 1.10
N GLY A 263 20.90 -2.89 1.38
CA GLY A 263 21.28 -3.28 2.73
C GLY A 263 21.42 -2.07 3.65
N ILE A 264 20.97 -2.19 4.90
CA ILE A 264 21.07 -1.11 5.91
C ILE A 264 22.51 -0.72 6.29
N LYS A 265 23.51 -1.42 5.76
CA LYS A 265 24.95 -1.14 5.94
C LYS A 265 25.67 -0.89 4.61
N ASP A 266 24.94 -0.77 3.51
CA ASP A 266 25.51 -0.61 2.18
C ASP A 266 25.59 0.85 1.76
N ALA A 267 26.34 1.12 0.68
CA ALA A 267 26.63 2.46 0.18
C ALA A 267 25.36 3.29 -0.15
N ASN A 268 24.25 2.64 -0.51
CA ASN A 268 23.01 3.32 -0.88
C ASN A 268 22.10 3.64 0.33
N TRP A 269 22.43 3.13 1.54
CA TRP A 269 21.59 3.26 2.71
C TRP A 269 21.36 4.71 3.14
N ASP A 270 22.42 5.51 3.23
CA ASP A 270 22.30 6.90 3.69
C ASP A 270 21.46 7.76 2.75
N THR A 271 21.54 7.49 1.44
CA THR A 271 20.70 8.14 0.43
C THR A 271 19.22 7.79 0.63
N LEU A 272 18.90 6.51 0.81
CA LEU A 272 17.53 6.06 1.05
C LEU A 272 17.00 6.57 2.39
N LYS A 273 17.84 6.61 3.43
CA LYS A 273 17.54 7.17 4.74
C LYS A 273 17.18 8.65 4.64
N ALA A 274 17.98 9.44 3.91
CA ALA A 274 17.71 10.86 3.69
C ALA A 274 16.39 11.07 2.94
N ALA A 275 16.13 10.27 1.90
CA ALA A 275 14.85 10.30 1.17
C ALA A 275 13.66 9.97 2.08
N GLY A 276 13.77 8.93 2.92
CA GLY A 276 12.72 8.53 3.86
C GLY A 276 12.38 9.63 4.88
N LEU A 277 13.39 10.33 5.40
CA LEU A 277 13.22 11.48 6.29
C LEU A 277 12.62 12.70 5.58
N ALA A 278 12.96 12.92 4.30
CA ALA A 278 12.40 13.98 3.49
C ALA A 278 10.90 13.76 3.21
N ALA A 279 10.51 12.52 2.88
CA ALA A 279 9.12 12.14 2.68
C ALA A 279 8.25 12.45 3.92
N GLY A 280 8.76 12.22 5.12
CA GLY A 280 8.06 12.55 6.37
C GLY A 280 7.78 14.07 6.57
N LYS A 281 8.46 14.94 5.82
CA LYS A 281 8.28 16.40 5.84
C LYS A 281 7.44 16.91 4.67
N ALA A 282 7.41 16.16 3.56
CA ALA A 282 6.65 16.46 2.37
C ALA A 282 5.14 16.48 2.65
N GLU A 283 4.41 17.22 1.83
CA GLU A 283 2.95 17.23 1.85
C GLU A 283 2.43 15.99 1.12
N SER A 284 1.32 15.44 1.59
CA SER A 284 0.62 14.37 0.90
C SER A 284 -0.74 14.87 0.40
N ALA A 285 -1.12 14.38 -0.77
CA ALA A 285 -2.45 14.57 -1.33
C ALA A 285 -3.54 13.79 -0.56
N PHE A 286 -3.15 12.87 0.34
CA PHE A 286 -4.04 11.97 1.05
C PHE A 286 -3.73 11.92 2.54
N ASP A 287 -4.76 12.05 3.38
CA ASP A 287 -4.58 11.97 4.82
C ASP A 287 -4.54 10.51 5.29
N PHE A 288 -3.36 10.09 5.74
CA PHE A 288 -3.11 8.78 6.35
C PHE A 288 -2.88 8.88 7.86
N SER A 289 -2.90 10.07 8.46
CA SER A 289 -2.60 10.27 9.88
C SER A 289 -3.42 9.41 10.84
N PRO A 290 -4.71 9.08 10.60
CA PRO A 290 -5.46 8.19 11.50
C PRO A 290 -4.98 6.74 11.51
N TYR A 291 -4.18 6.34 10.52
CA TYR A 291 -3.73 4.97 10.29
C TYR A 291 -2.27 4.76 10.64
N LEU A 292 -1.52 5.84 10.85
CA LEU A 292 -0.10 5.81 11.19
C LEU A 292 0.09 5.91 12.71
N LEU A 293 1.35 5.86 13.15
CA LEU A 293 1.78 6.03 14.54
C LEU A 293 2.20 7.48 14.80
#